data_AF-A0A1Y1R722-F1
#
_entry.id   AF-A0A1Y1R722-F1
#
_cell.length_a   1.000
_cell.length_b   1.000
_cell.length_c   1.000
_cell.angle_alpha   90.00
_cell.angle_beta   90.00
_cell.angle_gamma   90.00
#
_symmetry.space_group_name_H-M   'P 1'
#
loop_
_entity.id
_entity.type
_entity.pdbx_description
1 polymer ?
#
loop_
_entity_poly.entity_id
_entity_poly.type
_entity_poly.pdbx_seq_one_letter_code
_entity_poly.pdbx_strand_id
1 'polypeptide(L)'
;MGLLISQVDWLLKSALWAGVAFLLWYAWLTLCSDPESEQLILSGKGDRSLRKTLLVLMGLYFINPQALVEVVVLIGSMAAQYPDDQRLAFTVGCILSSWIWFFCFGYGARRLSHLLSSRTAWLWMNRITAMVLVIVAASMARQALMT
;
A
#
# COMPACT_ATOMS: atom_id res chain seq x y z
N MET A 1 -15.28 -15.50 11.85
CA MET A 1 -15.66 -14.42 10.89
C MET A 1 -16.12 -14.95 9.51
N GLY A 2 -16.29 -16.26 9.30
CA GLY A 2 -16.81 -16.82 8.02
C GLY A 2 -18.30 -17.19 8.02
N LEU A 3 -18.98 -17.16 9.18
CA LEU A 3 -20.37 -17.64 9.34
C LEU A 3 -21.42 -16.52 9.39
N LEU A 4 -21.00 -15.25 9.50
CA LEU A 4 -21.91 -14.09 9.48
C LEU A 4 -22.05 -13.46 8.09
N ILE A 5 -21.15 -13.79 7.16
CA ILE A 5 -21.11 -13.24 5.81
C ILE A 5 -21.96 -14.08 4.83
N SER A 6 -22.12 -15.38 5.10
CA SER A 6 -22.87 -16.33 4.28
C SER A 6 -24.39 -16.12 4.27
N GLN A 7 -24.92 -15.12 4.98
CA GLN A 7 -26.34 -14.77 4.95
C GLN A 7 -26.63 -13.45 4.21
N VAL A 8 -25.60 -12.78 3.66
CA VAL A 8 -25.76 -11.46 3.03
C VAL A 8 -24.96 -11.38 1.73
N ASP A 9 -25.19 -12.34 0.83
CA ASP A 9 -24.56 -12.40 -0.50
C ASP A 9 -24.75 -11.10 -1.31
N TRP A 10 -25.87 -10.40 -1.09
CA TRP A 10 -26.14 -9.11 -1.74
C TRP A 10 -25.24 -7.97 -1.21
N LEU A 11 -24.88 -7.99 0.08
CA LEU A 11 -24.03 -6.96 0.69
C LEU A 11 -22.60 -7.10 0.18
N LEU A 12 -22.09 -8.32 0.08
CA LEU A 12 -20.81 -8.63 -0.55
C LEU A 12 -20.76 -8.13 -2.00
N LYS A 13 -21.78 -8.45 -2.82
CA LYS A 13 -21.85 -7.98 -4.20
C LYS A 13 -21.90 -6.46 -4.30
N SER A 14 -22.72 -5.80 -3.47
CA SER A 14 -22.81 -4.34 -3.45
C SER A 14 -21.49 -3.67 -3.05
N ALA A 15 -20.80 -4.23 -2.05
CA ALA A 15 -19.50 -3.74 -1.60
C ALA A 15 -18.41 -3.92 -2.67
N LEU A 16 -18.43 -5.05 -3.39
CA LEU A 16 -17.51 -5.30 -4.50
C LEU A 16 -17.72 -4.29 -5.64
N TRP A 17 -18.96 -4.07 -6.07
CA TRP A 17 -19.27 -3.09 -7.12
C TRP A 17 -18.99 -1.65 -6.68
N ALA A 18 -19.24 -1.31 -5.41
CA ALA A 18 -18.83 -0.03 -4.85
C ALA A 18 -17.30 0.14 -4.87
N GLY A 19 -16.55 -0.92 -4.54
CA GLY A 19 -15.09 -0.95 -4.65
C GLY A 19 -14.60 -0.75 -6.09
N VAL A 20 -15.23 -1.40 -7.07
CA VAL A 20 -14.92 -1.21 -8.50
C VAL A 20 -15.17 0.25 -8.92
N ALA A 21 -16.32 0.81 -8.57
CA ALA A 21 -16.65 2.21 -8.90
C ALA A 21 -15.66 3.19 -8.25
N PHE A 22 -15.30 2.96 -6.99
CA PHE A 22 -14.30 3.76 -6.28
C PHE A 22 -12.92 3.69 -6.93
N LEU A 23 -12.45 2.49 -7.31
CA LEU A 23 -11.16 2.32 -7.96
C LEU A 23 -11.11 2.99 -9.33
N LEU A 24 -12.18 2.88 -10.13
CA LEU A 24 -12.27 3.55 -11.43
C LEU A 24 -12.31 5.08 -11.29
N TRP A 25 -13.06 5.59 -10.31
CA TRP A 25 -13.08 7.01 -9.97
C TRP A 25 -11.69 7.51 -9.55
N TYR A 26 -10.99 6.75 -8.71
CA TYR A 26 -9.65 7.11 -8.26
C TYR A 26 -8.61 7.03 -9.39
N ALA A 27 -8.72 6.04 -10.28
CA ALA A 27 -7.90 5.95 -11.49
C ALA A 27 -8.10 7.18 -12.39
N TRP A 28 -9.35 7.64 -12.55
CA TRP A 28 -9.66 8.87 -13.27
C TRP A 28 -9.07 10.11 -12.62
N LEU A 29 -9.22 10.27 -11.30
CA LEU A 29 -8.62 11.37 -10.55
C LEU A 29 -7.10 11.40 -10.75
N THR A 30 -6.43 10.25 -10.66
CA THR A 30 -4.98 10.13 -10.84
C THR A 30 -4.53 10.57 -12.25
N LEU A 31 -5.34 10.31 -13.27
CA LEU A 31 -5.06 10.73 -14.65
C LEU A 31 -5.31 12.23 -14.87
N CYS A 32 -6.26 12.82 -14.14
CA CYS A 32 -6.59 14.24 -14.20
C CYS A 32 -5.72 15.12 -13.29
N SER A 33 -4.95 14.53 -12.36
CA SER A 33 -4.04 15.26 -11.47
C SER A 33 -3.00 16.06 -12.26
N ASP A 34 -2.79 17.32 -11.84
CA ASP A 34 -1.77 18.18 -12.44
C ASP A 34 -0.38 17.83 -11.87
N PRO A 35 0.55 17.30 -12.68
CA PRO A 35 1.86 16.86 -12.22
C PRO A 35 2.73 18.00 -11.66
N GLU A 36 2.44 19.26 -12.01
CA GLU A 36 3.20 20.41 -11.50
C GLU A 36 2.89 20.71 -10.02
N SER A 37 1.62 20.51 -9.62
CA SER A 37 1.18 20.66 -8.22
C SER A 37 1.78 19.58 -7.31
N GLU A 38 1.88 18.34 -7.79
CA GLU A 38 2.43 17.21 -7.04
C GLU A 38 3.96 17.34 -6.87
N GLN A 39 4.66 17.86 -7.89
CA GLN A 39 6.08 18.17 -7.80
C GLN A 39 6.40 19.27 -6.79
N LEU A 40 5.55 20.29 -6.66
CA LEU A 40 5.71 21.37 -5.68
C LEU A 40 5.57 20.87 -4.24
N ILE A 41 4.64 19.96 -3.98
CA ILE A 41 4.44 19.34 -2.65
C ILE A 41 5.67 18.52 -2.23
N LEU A 42 6.25 17.76 -3.16
CA LEU A 42 7.39 16.87 -2.86
C LEU A 42 8.74 17.59 -2.87
N SER A 43 8.86 18.63 -3.70
CA SER A 43 10.01 19.55 -3.72
C SER A 43 10.00 20.54 -2.55
N GLY A 44 8.98 20.50 -1.68
CA GLY A 44 8.76 21.41 -0.56
C GLY A 44 10.07 21.76 0.17
N LYS A 45 10.55 22.98 -0.08
CA LYS A 45 11.68 23.65 0.58
C LYS A 45 11.29 24.11 2.00
N GLY A 46 10.63 23.24 2.76
CA GLY A 46 10.33 23.45 4.16
C GLY A 46 11.47 22.92 5.02
N ASP A 47 11.76 23.60 6.11
CA ASP A 47 12.77 23.24 7.10
C ASP A 47 12.50 21.80 7.62
N ARG A 48 13.21 20.81 7.04
CA ARG A 48 13.00 19.37 7.32
C ARG A 48 13.63 19.03 8.67
N SER A 49 12.97 19.44 9.74
CA SER A 49 13.37 19.05 11.09
C SER A 49 13.21 17.54 11.25
N LEU A 50 14.32 16.83 11.48
CA LEU A 50 14.37 15.39 11.71
C LEU A 50 13.38 14.94 12.80
N ARG A 51 13.17 15.78 13.83
CA ARG A 51 12.18 15.53 14.88
C ARG A 51 10.75 15.50 14.35
N LYS A 52 10.37 16.44 13.49
CA LYS A 52 9.02 16.48 12.89
C LYS A 52 8.78 15.25 12.00
N THR A 53 9.76 14.89 11.18
CA THR A 53 9.68 13.71 10.31
C THR A 53 9.53 12.42 11.13
N LEU A 54 10.33 12.25 12.19
CA LEU A 54 10.21 11.09 13.08
C LEU A 54 8.86 11.02 13.78
N LEU A 55 8.36 12.15 14.30
CA LEU A 55 7.04 12.21 14.94
C LEU A 55 5.91 11.86 13.98
N VAL A 56 5.95 12.37 12.75
CA VAL A 56 4.96 12.02 11.72
C VAL A 56 5.06 10.55 11.34
N LEU A 57 6.26 10.01 11.14
CA LEU A 57 6.45 8.59 10.80
C LEU A 57 5.99 7.67 11.93
N MET A 58 6.33 7.96 13.19
CA MET A 58 5.84 7.20 14.33
C MET A 58 4.32 7.31 14.46
N GLY A 59 3.76 8.50 14.27
CA GLY A 59 2.31 8.71 14.22
C GLY A 59 1.67 7.83 13.15
N LEU A 60 2.13 7.90 11.90
CA LEU A 60 1.60 7.10 10.80
C LEU A 60 1.73 5.59 11.03
N TYR A 61 2.83 5.13 11.62
CA TYR A 61 3.03 3.71 11.91
C TYR A 61 2.10 3.20 13.03
N PHE A 62 2.03 3.91 14.17
CA PHE A 62 1.22 3.48 15.31
C PHE A 62 -0.28 3.77 15.14
N ILE A 63 -0.64 4.81 14.38
CA ILE A 63 -2.04 5.18 14.11
C ILE A 63 -2.62 4.35 12.96
N ASN A 64 -1.82 3.56 12.25
CA ASN A 64 -2.32 2.65 11.23
C ASN A 64 -2.70 1.29 11.86
N PRO A 65 -3.98 1.07 12.23
CA PRO A 65 -4.40 -0.18 12.85
C PRO A 65 -4.20 -1.38 11.91
N GLN A 66 -4.26 -1.16 10.60
CA GLN A 66 -4.08 -2.22 9.62
C GLN A 66 -2.65 -2.77 9.66
N ALA A 67 -1.65 -1.90 9.69
CA ALA A 67 -0.25 -2.32 9.78
C ALA A 67 0.03 -3.09 11.09
N LEU A 68 -0.59 -2.68 12.20
CA LEU A 68 -0.49 -3.41 13.48
C LEU A 68 -1.12 -4.80 13.40
N VAL A 69 -2.29 -4.92 12.75
CA VAL A 69 -2.95 -6.22 12.53
C VAL A 69 -2.11 -7.12 11.64
N GLU A 70 -1.52 -6.60 10.57
CA GLU A 70 -0.66 -7.39 9.67
C GLU A 70 0.57 -7.96 10.40
N VAL A 71 1.24 -7.16 11.23
CA VAL A 71 2.42 -7.62 11.98
C VAL A 71 2.03 -8.54 13.14
N VAL A 72 1.03 -8.17 13.95
CA VAL A 72 0.69 -8.95 15.16
C VAL A 72 -0.09 -10.21 14.82
N VAL A 73 -1.09 -10.12 13.95
CA VAL A 73 -1.99 -11.24 13.66
C VAL A 73 -1.43 -12.12 12.56
N LEU A 74 -1.02 -11.53 11.44
CA LEU A 74 -0.59 -12.30 10.26
C LEU A 74 0.78 -12.93 10.51
N ILE A 75 1.81 -12.13 10.81
CA ILE A 75 3.15 -12.66 11.10
C ILE A 75 3.15 -13.47 12.40
N GLY A 76 2.41 -13.03 13.42
CA GLY A 76 2.28 -13.78 14.68
C GLY A 76 1.65 -15.17 14.51
N SER A 77 0.60 -15.29 13.68
CA SER A 77 -0.02 -16.59 13.38
C SER A 77 0.89 -17.50 12.54
N MET A 78 1.72 -16.93 11.66
CA MET A 78 2.74 -17.70 10.93
C MET A 78 3.85 -18.16 11.87
N ALA A 79 4.33 -17.30 12.78
CA ALA A 79 5.34 -17.63 13.77
C ALA A 79 4.88 -18.70 14.78
N ALA A 80 3.58 -18.78 15.07
CA ALA A 80 3.00 -19.78 15.96
C ALA A 80 2.91 -21.20 15.36
N GLN A 81 3.05 -21.34 14.04
CA GLN A 81 3.04 -22.64 13.35
C GLN A 81 4.39 -23.36 13.41
N TYR A 82 5.47 -22.66 13.78
CA TYR A 82 6.81 -23.23 13.89
C TYR A 82 7.10 -23.73 15.32
N PRO A 83 7.79 -24.87 15.48
CA PRO A 83 8.27 -25.32 16.79
C PRO A 83 9.29 -24.34 17.39
N ASP A 84 9.41 -24.34 18.73
CA ASP A 84 10.14 -23.30 19.49
C ASP A 84 11.62 -23.15 19.10
N ASP A 85 12.25 -24.23 18.64
CA ASP A 85 13.61 -24.28 18.11
C ASP A 85 13.77 -23.53 16.77
N GLN A 86 12.71 -23.47 15.95
CA GLN A 86 12.70 -22.81 14.64
C GLN A 86 12.14 -21.38 14.68
N ARG A 87 11.44 -20.99 15.76
CA ARG A 87 10.84 -19.65 15.92
C ARG A 87 11.87 -18.51 15.91
N LEU A 88 13.05 -18.74 16.50
CA LEU A 88 14.14 -17.76 16.47
C LEU A 88 14.67 -17.56 15.04
N ALA A 89 14.87 -18.65 14.29
CA ALA A 89 15.32 -18.58 12.90
C ALA A 89 14.28 -17.87 12.01
N PHE A 90 12.99 -18.15 12.20
CA PHE A 90 11.90 -17.45 11.51
C PHE A 90 11.91 -15.94 11.80
N THR A 91 12.02 -15.56 13.08
CA THR A 91 12.03 -14.15 13.49
C THR A 91 13.21 -13.39 12.88
N VAL A 92 14.41 -13.98 12.91
CA VAL A 92 15.60 -13.40 12.26
C VAL A 92 15.41 -13.28 10.75
N GLY A 93 14.82 -14.29 10.11
CA GLY A 93 14.46 -14.26 8.69
C GLY A 93 13.49 -13.12 8.34
N CYS A 94 12.43 -12.92 9.14
CA CYS A 94 11.50 -11.81 8.97
C CYS A 94 12.17 -10.45 9.11
N ILE A 95 13.05 -10.28 10.10
CA ILE A 95 13.80 -9.03 10.31
C ILE A 95 14.72 -8.75 9.11
N LEU A 96 15.51 -9.74 8.68
CA LEU A 96 16.43 -9.60 7.55
C LEU A 96 15.68 -9.32 6.25
N SER A 97 14.58 -10.04 5.99
CA SER A 97 13.74 -9.80 4.81
C SER A 97 13.18 -8.38 4.80
N SER A 98 12.69 -7.92 5.95
CA SER A 98 12.19 -6.53 6.10
C SER A 98 13.30 -5.52 5.83
N TRP A 99 14.50 -5.72 6.40
CA TRP A 99 15.65 -4.86 6.16
C TRP A 99 16.02 -4.80 4.68
N ILE A 100 16.17 -5.96 4.04
CA ILE A 100 16.48 -6.06 2.60
C ILE A 100 15.42 -5.30 1.79
N TRP A 101 14.14 -5.53 2.08
CA TRP A 101 13.05 -4.86 1.39
C TRP A 101 13.07 -3.34 1.59
N PHE A 102 13.22 -2.86 2.83
CA PHE A 102 13.28 -1.43 3.14
C PHE A 102 14.50 -0.74 2.53
N PHE A 103 15.68 -1.37 2.55
CA PHE A 103 16.87 -0.80 1.91
C PHE A 103 16.74 -0.80 0.38
N CYS A 104 16.21 -1.87 -0.21
CA CYS A 104 15.90 -1.91 -1.64
C CYS A 104 14.93 -0.81 -2.04
N PHE A 105 13.84 -0.62 -1.29
CA PHE A 105 12.86 0.43 -1.57
C PHE A 105 13.40 1.83 -1.31
N GLY A 106 14.05 2.07 -0.17
CA GLY A 106 14.57 3.38 0.20
C GLY A 106 15.68 3.85 -0.74
N TYR A 107 16.62 2.97 -1.06
CA TYR A 107 17.71 3.28 -1.99
C TYR A 107 17.23 3.31 -3.45
N GLY A 108 16.31 2.41 -3.82
CA GLY A 108 15.63 2.42 -5.11
C GLY A 108 14.87 3.73 -5.34
N ALA A 109 14.08 4.16 -4.36
CA ALA A 109 13.35 5.42 -4.38
C ALA A 109 14.29 6.63 -4.48
N ARG A 110 15.46 6.60 -3.82
CA ARG A 110 16.47 7.66 -3.96
C ARG A 110 17.08 7.75 -5.36
N ARG A 111 17.27 6.63 -6.06
CA ARG A 111 17.72 6.65 -7.46
C ARG A 111 16.60 7.10 -8.39
N LEU A 112 15.38 6.65 -8.12
CA LEU A 112 14.20 7.02 -8.89
C LEU A 112 13.79 8.48 -8.64
N SER A 113 14.09 9.08 -7.48
CA SER A 113 13.71 10.46 -7.17
C SER A 113 14.29 11.47 -8.17
N HIS A 114 15.49 11.20 -8.70
CA HIS A 114 16.06 12.01 -9.78
C HIS A 114 15.26 11.89 -11.08
N LEU A 115 14.78 10.69 -11.42
CA LEU A 115 13.93 10.47 -12.60
C LEU A 115 12.54 11.10 -12.41
N LEU A 116 11.96 10.96 -11.21
CA LEU A 116 10.68 11.56 -10.80
C LEU A 116 10.75 13.09 -10.64
N SER A 117 11.91 13.73 -10.80
CA SER A 117 11.97 15.20 -10.85
C SER A 117 11.44 15.78 -12.17
N SER A 118 11.28 14.94 -13.20
CA SER A 118 10.79 15.36 -14.52
C SER A 118 9.27 15.25 -14.63
N ARG A 119 8.65 16.21 -15.34
CA ARG A 119 7.20 16.20 -15.65
C ARG A 119 6.77 14.92 -16.36
N THR A 120 7.61 14.40 -17.26
CA THR A 120 7.35 13.17 -18.00
C THR A 120 7.31 11.94 -17.09
N ALA A 121 8.17 11.85 -16.07
CA ALA A 121 8.16 10.73 -15.13
C ALA A 121 6.90 10.71 -14.25
N TRP A 122 6.42 11.88 -13.83
CA TRP A 122 5.14 12.00 -13.12
C TRP A 122 3.95 11.53 -13.96
N LEU A 123 3.91 11.92 -15.24
CA LEU A 123 2.86 11.46 -16.16
C LEU A 123 2.89 9.94 -16.35
N TRP A 124 4.08 9.34 -16.50
CA TRP A 124 4.20 7.89 -16.60
C TRP A 124 3.81 7.19 -15.30
N MET A 125 4.20 7.72 -14.15
CA MET A 125 3.80 7.17 -12.85
C MET A 125 2.29 7.21 -12.68
N ASN A 126 1.65 8.34 -12.98
CA ASN A 126 0.19 8.47 -12.88
C ASN A 126 -0.54 7.51 -13.84
N ARG A 127 -0.02 7.34 -15.06
CA ARG A 127 -0.53 6.34 -16.02
C ARG A 127 -0.38 4.91 -15.55
N ILE A 128 0.78 4.54 -15.00
CA ILE A 128 1.03 3.20 -14.47
C ILE A 128 0.12 2.94 -13.28
N THR A 129 0.00 3.89 -12.35
CA THR A 129 -0.89 3.80 -11.19
C THR A 129 -2.35 3.63 -11.63
N ALA A 130 -2.82 4.45 -12.56
CA ALA A 130 -4.17 4.33 -13.11
C ALA A 130 -4.40 2.98 -13.80
N MET A 131 -3.42 2.48 -14.56
CA MET A 131 -3.47 1.16 -15.18
C MET A 131 -3.59 0.05 -14.12
N VAL A 132 -2.78 0.09 -13.05
CA VAL A 132 -2.84 -0.88 -11.96
C VAL A 132 -4.21 -0.84 -11.28
N LEU A 133 -4.74 0.35 -10.98
CA LEU A 133 -6.07 0.52 -10.39
C LEU A 133 -7.17 -0.07 -11.27
N VAL A 134 -7.11 0.14 -12.59
CA VAL A 134 -8.06 -0.45 -13.54
C VAL A 134 -7.94 -1.98 -13.58
N ILE A 135 -6.72 -2.52 -13.54
CA ILE A 135 -6.48 -3.97 -13.50
C ILE A 135 -7.09 -4.58 -12.22
N VAL A 136 -6.87 -3.94 -11.07
CA VAL A 136 -7.46 -4.40 -9.79
C VAL A 136 -8.98 -4.26 -9.80
N ALA A 137 -9.51 -3.16 -10.35
CA ALA A 137 -10.96 -3.01 -10.51
C ALA A 137 -11.55 -4.11 -11.41
N ALA A 138 -10.87 -4.46 -12.51
CA ALA A 138 -11.29 -5.54 -13.39
C ALA A 138 -11.23 -6.92 -12.73
N SER A 139 -10.20 -7.18 -11.92
CA SER A 139 -10.12 -8.45 -11.16
C SER A 139 -11.21 -8.56 -10.11
N MET A 140 -11.51 -7.46 -9.40
CA MET A 140 -12.63 -7.38 -8.46
C MET A 140 -13.98 -7.54 -9.16
N ALA A 141 -14.19 -6.91 -10.31
CA ALA A 141 -15.41 -7.07 -11.10
C ALA A 141 -15.59 -8.52 -11.57
N ARG A 142 -14.51 -9.18 -12.01
CA ARG A 142 -14.53 -10.60 -12.38
C ARG A 142 -14.92 -11.47 -11.19
N GLN A 143 -14.40 -11.19 -10.01
CA GLN A 143 -14.74 -11.91 -8.79
C GLN A 143 -16.21 -11.69 -8.39
N ALA A 144 -16.73 -10.47 -8.55
CA ALA A 144 -18.14 -10.14 -8.31
C ALA A 144 -19.12 -10.82 -9.28
N LEU A 145 -18.67 -11.17 -10.49
CA LEU A 145 -19.44 -11.93 -11.49
C LEU A 145 -19.42 -13.45 -11.24
N MET A 146 -18.39 -13.96 -10.55
CA MET A 146 -18.23 -15.39 -10.22
C MET A 146 -18.77 -15.79 -8.84
N THR A 147 -19.19 -14.81 -8.04
CA THR A 147 -19.93 -14.98 -6.78
C THR A 147 -21.42 -14.74 -7.03
#